data_AF-A0A847NBG6-F1
#
_entry.id   AF-A0A847NBG6-F1
#
_cell.length_a   1.000
_cell.length_b   1.000
_cell.length_c   1.000
_cell.angle_alpha   90.00
_cell.angle_beta   90.00
_cell.angle_gamma   90.00
#
_symmetry.space_group_name_H-M   'P 1'
#
loop_
_entity.id
_entity.type
_entity.pdbx_description
1 polymer ?
#
loop_
_entity_poly.entity_id
_entity_poly.type
_entity_poly.pdbx_seq_one_letter_code
_entity_poly.pdbx_strand_id
1 'polypeptide(L)'
;MNINHIYTEKALETAAKALFAEERRIKRLDGWFLVNEITQEVFEQYPDKSEVEKRALAQLEVARRLPLFISKNAVFAGTQRDAFAKSYALINPNFKVSTFNGYCDPTAVYDDIEPNEEFTAERIEKVRNATKNSTYVRHLSKVYEEAEADTCEVAYFIEQVTGHVIPDFRYALQNGLEALVEQLERKLTYETAERRRNQYNGMKMSL
;
A
#
# COMPACT_ATOMS: atom_id res chain seq x y z
N MET A 1 -28.67 -7.57 2.82
CA MET A 1 -29.35 -6.40 2.21
C MET A 1 -29.47 -6.66 0.73
N ASN A 2 -30.67 -6.59 0.14
CA ASN A 2 -30.81 -6.75 -1.31
C ASN A 2 -30.69 -5.38 -1.97
N ILE A 3 -29.64 -5.20 -2.79
CA ILE A 3 -29.29 -3.93 -3.43
C ILE A 3 -30.39 -3.39 -4.35
N ASN A 4 -31.24 -4.27 -4.87
CA ASN A 4 -32.36 -3.93 -5.74
C ASN A 4 -33.49 -3.18 -5.02
N HIS A 5 -33.48 -3.11 -3.69
CA HIS A 5 -34.38 -2.25 -2.93
C HIS A 5 -33.86 -0.81 -2.78
N ILE A 6 -32.59 -0.56 -3.10
CA ILE A 6 -31.93 0.74 -2.97
C ILE A 6 -31.76 1.37 -4.36
N TYR A 7 -31.35 0.58 -5.34
CA TYR A 7 -31.11 1.03 -6.71
C TYR A 7 -31.93 0.21 -7.71
N THR A 8 -32.44 0.89 -8.73
CA THR A 8 -32.90 0.23 -9.96
C THR A 8 -31.71 -0.10 -10.84
N GLU A 9 -31.86 -1.07 -11.74
CA GLU A 9 -30.82 -1.45 -12.71
C GLU A 9 -30.31 -0.23 -13.52
N LYS A 10 -31.24 0.61 -13.99
CA LYS A 10 -30.92 1.85 -14.72
C LYS A 10 -30.14 2.85 -13.86
N ALA A 11 -30.45 2.94 -12.57
CA ALA A 11 -29.73 3.81 -11.65
C ALA A 11 -28.29 3.29 -11.42
N LEU A 12 -28.10 1.98 -11.27
CA LEU A 12 -26.77 1.36 -11.16
C LEU A 12 -25.93 1.60 -12.42
N GLU A 13 -26.51 1.39 -13.60
CA GLU A 13 -25.81 1.64 -14.87
C GLU A 13 -25.38 3.10 -15.01
N THR A 14 -26.27 4.03 -14.64
CA THR A 14 -25.99 5.47 -14.68
C THR A 14 -24.84 5.83 -13.72
N ALA A 15 -24.89 5.33 -12.49
CA ALA A 15 -23.85 5.54 -11.48
C ALA A 15 -22.50 4.96 -11.93
N ALA A 16 -22.48 3.74 -12.47
CA ALA A 16 -21.26 3.10 -12.97
C ALA A 16 -20.62 3.89 -14.12
N LYS A 17 -21.39 4.35 -15.10
CA LYS A 17 -20.87 5.18 -16.21
C LYS A 17 -20.34 6.52 -15.71
N ALA A 18 -21.02 7.14 -14.75
CA ALA A 18 -20.60 8.40 -14.15
C ALA A 18 -19.30 8.23 -13.35
N LEU A 19 -19.19 7.16 -12.53
CA LEU A 19 -17.99 6.83 -11.77
C LEU A 19 -16.80 6.56 -12.71
N PHE A 20 -17.01 5.80 -13.78
CA PHE A 20 -15.97 5.55 -14.79
C PHE A 20 -15.45 6.85 -15.43
N ALA A 21 -16.36 7.77 -15.78
CA ALA A 21 -15.97 9.06 -16.34
C ALA A 21 -15.26 9.96 -15.31
N GLU A 22 -15.65 9.89 -14.03
CA GLU A 22 -15.01 10.59 -12.91
C GLU A 22 -13.58 10.12 -12.70
N GLU A 23 -13.35 8.81 -12.57
CA GLU A 23 -12.03 8.21 -12.36
C GLU A 23 -11.05 8.58 -13.49
N ARG A 24 -11.49 8.62 -14.76
CA ARG A 24 -10.65 9.01 -15.90
C ARG A 24 -10.23 10.49 -15.92
N ARG A 25 -10.94 11.34 -15.19
CA ARG A 25 -10.60 12.77 -15.07
C ARG A 25 -9.51 13.00 -14.02
N ILE A 26 -9.28 12.06 -13.11
CA ILE A 26 -8.23 12.15 -12.12
C ILE A 26 -6.88 12.06 -12.84
N LYS A 27 -6.00 13.04 -12.60
CA LYS A 27 -4.68 13.15 -13.23
C LYS A 27 -3.51 12.94 -12.28
N ARG A 28 -3.80 12.91 -10.97
CA ARG A 28 -2.83 12.90 -9.89
C ARG A 28 -3.25 11.90 -8.82
N LEU A 29 -2.29 11.12 -8.35
CA LEU A 29 -2.43 10.01 -7.41
C LEU A 29 -1.17 10.01 -6.52
N ASP A 30 -1.30 10.55 -5.30
CA ASP A 30 -0.19 10.73 -4.35
C ASP A 30 -0.41 10.02 -3.00
N GLY A 31 -1.51 9.29 -2.83
CA GLY A 31 -1.85 8.59 -1.60
C GLY A 31 -0.81 7.56 -1.20
N TRP A 32 -0.21 6.87 -2.17
CA TRP A 32 0.92 5.97 -1.96
C TRP A 32 2.12 6.70 -1.33
N PHE A 33 2.35 7.97 -1.70
CA PHE A 33 3.42 8.78 -1.12
C PHE A 33 3.09 9.14 0.33
N LEU A 34 1.84 9.56 0.61
CA LEU A 34 1.37 9.80 1.98
C LEU A 34 1.55 8.56 2.87
N VAL A 35 1.25 7.37 2.35
CA VAL A 35 1.47 6.10 3.07
C VAL A 35 2.95 5.94 3.46
N ASN A 36 3.86 6.17 2.52
CA ASN A 36 5.30 6.04 2.76
C ASN A 36 5.82 7.08 3.76
N GLU A 37 5.34 8.32 3.66
CA GLU A 37 5.71 9.38 4.58
C GLU A 37 5.22 9.10 6.00
N ILE A 38 3.94 8.75 6.17
CA ILE A 38 3.38 8.39 7.48
C ILE A 38 4.14 7.20 8.06
N THR A 39 4.47 6.21 7.23
CA THR A 39 5.26 5.05 7.66
C THR A 39 6.64 5.48 8.16
N GLN A 40 7.33 6.37 7.45
CA GLN A 40 8.63 6.90 7.90
C GLN A 40 8.50 7.63 9.24
N GLU A 41 7.53 8.54 9.38
CA GLU A 41 7.32 9.30 10.62
C GLU A 41 7.09 8.38 11.82
N VAL A 42 6.28 7.32 11.64
CA VAL A 42 6.04 6.33 12.69
C VAL A 42 7.31 5.56 13.03
N PHE A 43 8.12 5.21 12.03
CA PHE A 43 9.37 4.48 12.27
C PHE A 43 10.38 5.33 13.05
N GLU A 44 10.42 6.63 12.77
CA GLU A 44 11.22 7.62 13.50
C GLU A 44 10.70 7.86 14.92
N GLN A 45 9.38 7.87 15.12
CA GLN A 45 8.75 8.06 16.43
C GLN A 45 8.95 6.86 17.38
N TYR A 46 9.05 5.65 16.83
CA TYR A 46 9.11 4.41 17.61
C TYR A 46 10.34 3.55 17.27
N PRO A 47 11.58 4.06 17.40
CA PRO A 47 12.78 3.36 16.94
C PRO A 47 13.03 2.02 17.66
N ASP A 48 12.63 1.92 18.92
CA ASP A 48 12.85 0.75 19.79
C ASP A 48 11.79 -0.35 19.64
N LYS A 49 10.71 -0.08 18.89
CA LYS A 49 9.67 -1.08 18.64
C LYS A 49 10.17 -2.16 17.68
N SER A 50 9.65 -3.37 17.83
CA SER A 50 9.92 -4.42 16.85
C SER A 50 9.37 -4.04 15.48
N GLU A 51 9.96 -4.57 14.40
CA GLU A 51 9.54 -4.26 13.03
C GLU A 51 8.04 -4.53 12.79
N VAL A 52 7.50 -5.58 13.40
CA VAL A 52 6.06 -5.93 13.28
C VAL A 52 5.18 -4.90 13.97
N GLU A 53 5.57 -4.45 15.17
CA GLU A 53 4.83 -3.39 15.88
C GLU A 53 4.93 -2.06 15.13
N LYS A 54 6.10 -1.69 14.59
CA LYS A 54 6.26 -0.47 13.77
C LYS A 54 5.35 -0.51 12.54
N ARG A 55 5.28 -1.65 11.84
CA ARG A 55 4.41 -1.83 10.67
C ARG A 55 2.93 -1.74 11.03
N ALA A 56 2.52 -2.35 12.15
CA ALA A 56 1.14 -2.26 12.62
C ALA A 56 0.76 -0.83 13.05
N LEU A 57 1.66 -0.13 13.76
CA LEU A 57 1.50 1.29 14.09
C LEU A 57 1.39 2.16 12.82
N ALA A 58 2.25 1.91 11.83
CA ALA A 58 2.21 2.64 10.57
C ALA A 58 0.87 2.43 9.85
N GLN A 59 0.38 1.18 9.78
CA GLN A 59 -0.92 0.87 9.19
C GLN A 59 -2.06 1.59 9.93
N LEU A 60 -2.02 1.62 11.25
CA LEU A 60 -3.01 2.33 12.07
C LEU A 60 -3.00 3.84 11.80
N GLU A 61 -1.82 4.47 11.77
CA GLU A 61 -1.70 5.90 11.48
C GLU A 61 -2.07 6.24 10.05
N VAL A 62 -1.76 5.36 9.08
CA VAL A 62 -2.23 5.48 7.70
C VAL A 62 -3.75 5.48 7.64
N ALA A 63 -4.41 4.53 8.31
CA ALA A 63 -5.87 4.45 8.36
C ALA A 63 -6.53 5.68 9.03
N ARG A 64 -5.82 6.31 9.98
CA ARG A 64 -6.29 7.53 10.67
C ARG A 64 -6.11 8.81 9.86
N ARG A 65 -5.02 8.90 9.09
CA ARG A 65 -4.56 10.16 8.48
C ARG A 65 -4.84 10.27 6.99
N LEU A 66 -4.99 9.15 6.28
CA LEU A 66 -5.26 9.22 4.84
C LEU A 66 -6.60 9.92 4.56
N PRO A 67 -6.64 10.83 3.56
CA PRO A 67 -7.89 11.46 3.14
C PRO A 67 -8.92 10.43 2.69
N LEU A 68 -10.13 10.52 3.26
CA LEU A 68 -11.26 9.68 2.85
C LEU A 68 -12.11 10.41 1.82
N PHE A 69 -12.41 9.73 0.72
CA PHE A 69 -13.28 10.21 -0.33
C PHE A 69 -14.28 9.13 -0.73
N ILE A 70 -15.55 9.50 -0.83
CA ILE A 70 -16.62 8.64 -1.36
C ILE A 70 -17.27 9.40 -2.51
N SER A 71 -17.18 8.85 -3.72
CA SER A 71 -17.90 9.41 -4.86
C SER A 71 -19.40 9.27 -4.65
N LYS A 72 -20.18 10.28 -5.02
CA LYS A 72 -21.65 10.19 -5.09
C LYS A 72 -22.14 9.13 -6.08
N ASN A 73 -21.27 8.71 -7.00
CA ASN A 73 -21.55 7.69 -8.01
C ASN A 73 -21.12 6.28 -7.55
N ALA A 74 -20.44 6.17 -6.40
CA ALA A 74 -20.00 4.89 -5.88
C ALA A 74 -21.14 4.17 -5.16
N VAL A 75 -21.30 2.88 -5.46
CA VAL A 75 -22.27 1.98 -4.82
C VAL A 75 -21.72 1.42 -3.50
N PHE A 76 -20.40 1.19 -3.44
CA PHE A 76 -19.68 0.77 -2.26
C PHE A 76 -18.69 1.85 -1.84
N ALA A 77 -18.51 2.01 -0.52
CA ALA A 77 -17.46 2.87 0.02
C ALA A 77 -16.09 2.17 -0.08
N GLY A 78 -15.03 2.98 -0.19
CA GLY A 78 -13.66 2.52 -0.35
C GLY A 78 -13.14 2.77 -1.76
N THR A 79 -11.96 3.40 -1.85
CA THR A 79 -11.27 3.63 -3.12
C THR A 79 -9.83 3.12 -2.99
N GLN A 80 -9.31 2.52 -4.05
CA GLN A 80 -7.93 2.01 -4.11
C GLN A 80 -7.09 2.70 -5.19
N ARG A 81 -7.67 3.68 -5.90
CA ARG A 81 -7.03 4.37 -7.03
C ARG A 81 -5.68 4.97 -6.67
N ASP A 82 -5.49 5.34 -5.40
CA ASP A 82 -4.33 6.05 -4.91
C ASP A 82 -3.28 5.15 -4.24
N ALA A 83 -3.46 3.83 -4.32
CA ALA A 83 -2.57 2.85 -3.71
C ALA A 83 -1.35 2.50 -4.57
N PHE A 84 -1.35 2.88 -5.85
CA PHE A 84 -0.29 2.54 -6.81
C PHE A 84 0.26 3.80 -7.49
N ALA A 85 1.58 3.83 -7.64
CA ALA A 85 2.26 4.86 -8.41
C ALA A 85 2.18 4.59 -9.93
N LYS A 86 2.40 5.62 -10.74
CA LYS A 86 2.25 5.58 -12.21
C LYS A 86 3.29 4.71 -12.90
N SER A 87 4.47 4.47 -12.31
CA SER A 87 5.60 3.73 -12.88
C SER A 87 5.38 2.23 -13.02
N TYR A 88 4.30 1.68 -12.45
CA TYR A 88 3.99 0.27 -12.63
C TYR A 88 3.69 -0.04 -14.10
N ALA A 89 4.50 -0.89 -14.73
CA ALA A 89 4.55 -1.07 -16.18
C ALA A 89 3.20 -1.48 -16.79
N LEU A 90 2.37 -2.22 -16.03
CA LEU A 90 1.06 -2.67 -16.48
C LEU A 90 0.01 -1.55 -16.56
N ILE A 91 0.25 -0.40 -15.93
CA ILE A 91 -0.71 0.72 -15.87
C ILE A 91 -0.15 2.03 -16.42
N ASN A 92 1.13 2.09 -16.76
CA ASN A 92 1.76 3.29 -17.32
C ASN A 92 1.47 3.40 -18.84
N PRO A 93 0.63 4.36 -19.29
CA PRO A 93 0.30 4.50 -20.71
C PRO A 93 1.47 4.97 -21.57
N ASN A 94 2.54 5.49 -20.96
CA ASN A 94 3.76 5.93 -21.65
C ASN A 94 4.83 4.84 -21.70
N PHE A 95 4.58 3.66 -21.11
CA PHE A 95 5.53 2.57 -21.06
C PHE A 95 5.78 1.99 -22.45
N LYS A 96 7.06 1.81 -22.79
CA LYS A 96 7.49 1.09 -23.99
C LYS A 96 8.24 -0.15 -23.54
N VAL A 97 7.86 -1.32 -24.07
CA VAL A 97 8.53 -2.59 -23.76
C VAL A 97 10.04 -2.51 -24.05
N SER A 98 10.41 -1.80 -25.12
CA SER A 98 11.81 -1.60 -25.52
C SER A 98 12.64 -0.71 -24.56
N THR A 99 12.00 -0.06 -23.59
CA THR A 99 12.67 0.76 -22.57
C THR A 99 12.64 0.10 -21.20
N PHE A 100 12.17 -1.15 -21.10
CA PHE A 100 12.08 -1.88 -19.85
C PHE A 100 13.36 -2.65 -19.56
N ASN A 101 14.07 -2.23 -18.52
CA ASN A 101 15.28 -2.89 -18.03
C ASN A 101 15.02 -3.55 -16.66
N GLY A 102 13.77 -3.92 -16.35
CA GLY A 102 13.36 -4.42 -15.03
C GLY A 102 13.04 -3.33 -14.00
N TYR A 103 12.60 -3.74 -12.81
CA TYR A 103 12.35 -2.87 -11.65
C TYR A 103 13.60 -2.75 -10.75
N CYS A 104 14.70 -2.29 -11.34
CA CYS A 104 16.04 -2.36 -10.75
C CYS A 104 16.41 -1.15 -9.85
N ASP A 105 15.48 -0.22 -9.62
CA ASP A 105 15.63 0.87 -8.64
C ASP A 105 14.40 0.90 -7.72
N PRO A 106 14.54 0.50 -6.43
CA PRO A 106 13.44 0.51 -5.46
C PRO A 106 12.88 1.91 -5.15
N THR A 107 13.58 2.97 -5.56
CA THR A 107 13.23 4.38 -5.29
C THR A 107 12.86 5.18 -6.54
N ALA A 108 12.88 4.58 -7.72
CA ALA A 108 12.44 5.25 -8.97
C ALA A 108 10.96 5.67 -8.91
N VAL A 109 10.15 4.99 -8.09
CA VAL A 109 8.73 5.33 -7.88
C VAL A 109 8.52 6.78 -7.41
N TYR A 110 9.50 7.38 -6.73
CA TYR A 110 9.44 8.77 -6.28
C TYR A 110 9.59 9.79 -7.42
N ASP A 111 9.95 9.36 -8.64
CA ASP A 111 9.92 10.21 -9.82
C ASP A 111 8.50 10.40 -10.39
N ASP A 112 7.53 9.57 -9.96
CA ASP A 112 6.13 9.68 -10.42
C ASP A 112 5.32 10.79 -9.75
N ILE A 113 5.82 11.31 -8.61
CA ILE A 113 5.14 12.37 -7.87
C ILE A 113 5.67 13.74 -8.32
N GLU A 114 4.82 14.50 -9.00
CA GLU A 114 5.16 15.86 -9.44
C GLU A 114 5.15 16.82 -8.24
N PRO A 115 6.21 17.60 -7.99
CA PRO A 115 6.23 18.56 -6.90
C PRO A 115 5.18 19.68 -7.06
N ASN A 116 4.56 20.10 -5.95
CA ASN A 116 3.67 21.26 -5.88
C ASN A 116 3.73 21.93 -4.49
N GLU A 117 2.80 22.84 -4.19
CA GLU A 117 2.73 23.53 -2.89
C GLU A 117 2.51 22.58 -1.70
N GLU A 118 1.78 21.48 -1.90
CA GLU A 118 1.49 20.48 -0.87
C GLU A 118 2.61 19.44 -0.75
N PHE A 119 3.04 18.89 -1.89
CA PHE A 119 4.11 17.91 -2.04
C PHE A 119 5.36 18.58 -2.56
N THR A 120 6.07 19.29 -1.69
CA THR A 120 7.30 19.99 -2.09
C THR A 120 8.39 18.99 -2.51
N ALA A 121 9.30 19.45 -3.38
CA ALA A 121 10.44 18.63 -3.79
C ALA A 121 11.30 18.16 -2.59
N GLU A 122 11.45 19.02 -1.58
CA GLU A 122 12.16 18.69 -0.34
C GLU A 122 11.46 17.56 0.44
N ARG A 123 10.13 17.62 0.56
CA ARG A 123 9.32 16.60 1.23
C ARG A 123 9.44 15.25 0.52
N ILE A 124 9.35 15.25 -0.81
CA ILE A 124 9.50 14.04 -1.63
C ILE A 124 10.90 13.45 -1.45
N GLU A 125 11.93 14.27 -1.53
CA GLU A 125 13.32 13.84 -1.46
C GLU A 125 13.71 13.35 -0.07
N LYS A 126 13.13 13.93 1.00
CA LYS A 126 13.28 13.43 2.37
C LYS A 126 12.79 11.97 2.47
N VAL A 127 11.60 11.68 1.95
CA VAL A 127 11.00 10.34 2.02
C VAL A 127 11.74 9.34 1.11
N ARG A 128 12.15 9.79 -0.09
CA ARG A 128 13.00 9.00 -1.00
C ARG A 128 14.30 8.58 -0.31
N ASN A 129 15.00 9.52 0.32
CA ASN A 129 16.27 9.24 0.99
C ASN A 129 16.12 8.35 2.21
N ALA A 130 15.08 8.53 3.02
CA ALA A 130 14.81 7.64 4.14
C ALA A 130 14.54 6.20 3.66
N THR A 131 13.76 6.07 2.59
CA THR A 131 13.43 4.77 1.97
C THR A 131 14.68 4.10 1.40
N LYS A 132 15.51 4.84 0.65
CA LYS A 132 16.80 4.40 0.11
C LYS A 132 17.73 3.85 1.19
N ASN A 133 17.74 4.50 2.36
CA ASN A 133 18.61 4.11 3.48
C ASN A 133 18.03 3.00 4.36
N SER A 134 16.79 2.55 4.12
CA SER A 134 16.20 1.43 4.85
C SER A 134 17.00 0.14 4.65
N THR A 135 17.04 -0.73 5.66
CA THR A 135 17.74 -2.02 5.57
C THR A 135 17.22 -2.89 4.43
N TYR A 136 15.90 -2.87 4.21
CA TYR A 136 15.27 -3.61 3.11
C TYR A 136 15.77 -3.13 1.75
N VAL A 137 15.68 -1.82 1.48
CA VAL A 137 16.08 -1.26 0.18
C VAL A 137 17.57 -1.43 -0.06
N ARG A 138 18.44 -1.25 0.95
CA ARG A 138 19.88 -1.49 0.80
C ARG A 138 20.19 -2.93 0.39
N HIS A 139 19.51 -3.92 0.97
CA HIS A 139 19.70 -5.31 0.58
C HIS A 139 19.16 -5.58 -0.83
N LEU A 140 18.00 -5.01 -1.18
CA LEU A 140 17.42 -5.17 -2.50
C LEU A 140 18.28 -4.54 -3.60
N SER A 141 18.80 -3.33 -3.38
CA SER A 141 19.74 -2.66 -4.29
C SER A 141 20.99 -3.50 -4.53
N LYS A 142 21.54 -4.13 -3.48
CA LYS A 142 22.69 -5.04 -3.64
C LYS A 142 22.35 -6.26 -4.52
N VAL A 143 21.16 -6.83 -4.37
CA VAL A 143 20.71 -7.95 -5.24
C VAL A 143 20.60 -7.49 -6.70
N TYR A 144 20.12 -6.27 -6.93
CA TYR A 144 20.05 -5.70 -8.27
C TYR A 144 21.42 -5.43 -8.87
N GLU A 145 22.37 -4.89 -8.09
CA GLU A 145 23.76 -4.71 -8.51
C GLU A 145 24.42 -6.04 -8.90
N GLU A 146 24.22 -7.10 -8.11
CA GLU A 146 24.77 -8.43 -8.40
C GLU A 146 24.17 -9.06 -9.67
N ALA A 147 22.93 -8.69 -10.03
CA ALA A 147 22.21 -9.21 -11.20
C ALA A 147 22.24 -8.24 -12.41
N GLU A 148 22.96 -7.13 -12.35
CA GLU A 148 22.90 -6.05 -13.35
C GLU A 148 23.24 -6.56 -14.77
N ALA A 149 24.25 -7.41 -14.90
CA ALA A 149 24.68 -7.95 -16.19
C ALA A 149 23.56 -8.70 -16.92
N ASP A 150 22.77 -9.50 -16.19
CA ASP A 150 21.68 -10.28 -16.79
C ASP A 150 20.41 -9.41 -16.99
N THR A 151 20.15 -8.52 -16.04
CA THR A 151 18.93 -7.69 -16.03
C THR A 151 18.98 -6.55 -17.04
N CYS A 152 20.17 -6.01 -17.36
CA CYS A 152 20.34 -4.99 -18.40
C CYS A 152 20.17 -5.55 -19.82
N GLU A 153 20.44 -6.84 -20.01
CA GLU A 153 20.15 -7.58 -21.25
C GLU A 153 18.70 -8.09 -21.30
N VAL A 154 17.91 -7.86 -20.23
CA VAL A 154 16.53 -8.32 -20.09
C VAL A 154 16.44 -9.86 -20.18
N ALA A 155 17.47 -10.58 -19.73
CA ALA A 155 17.47 -12.04 -19.68
C ALA A 155 16.45 -12.55 -18.63
N TYR A 156 16.38 -11.84 -17.50
CA TYR A 156 15.32 -11.92 -16.51
C TYR A 156 15.20 -10.56 -15.79
N PHE A 157 14.16 -10.38 -14.98
CA PHE A 157 14.07 -9.27 -14.05
C PHE A 157 13.67 -9.78 -12.68
N ILE A 158 13.99 -8.99 -11.65
CA ILE A 158 13.63 -9.28 -10.27
C ILE A 158 12.53 -8.30 -9.90
N GLU A 159 11.36 -8.83 -9.52
CA GLU A 159 10.25 -8.04 -9.02
C GLU A 159 9.99 -8.40 -7.56
N GLN A 160 9.87 -7.39 -6.72
CA GLN A 160 9.34 -7.59 -5.37
C GLN A 160 7.85 -7.91 -5.48
N VAL A 161 7.47 -9.18 -5.26
CA VAL A 161 6.06 -9.54 -5.15
C VAL A 161 5.73 -10.15 -3.80
N THR A 162 4.94 -9.41 -3.02
CA THR A 162 4.42 -9.84 -1.72
C THR A 162 2.92 -10.16 -1.76
N GLY A 163 2.25 -9.89 -2.90
CA GLY A 163 0.79 -9.96 -3.03
C GLY A 163 0.21 -11.28 -3.53
N HIS A 164 1.02 -12.29 -3.86
CA HIS A 164 0.54 -13.59 -4.35
C HIS A 164 0.02 -14.47 -3.20
N VAL A 165 -1.01 -13.98 -2.51
CA VAL A 165 -1.66 -14.66 -1.39
C VAL A 165 -3.17 -14.54 -1.52
N ILE A 166 -3.89 -15.63 -1.23
CA ILE A 166 -5.34 -15.63 -1.08
C ILE A 166 -5.63 -15.71 0.42
N PRO A 167 -5.90 -14.57 1.08
CA PRO A 167 -6.24 -14.56 2.50
C PRO A 167 -7.58 -15.27 2.75
N ASP A 168 -7.64 -16.08 3.80
CA ASP A 168 -8.89 -16.73 4.22
C ASP A 168 -9.76 -15.76 5.02
N PHE A 169 -10.60 -15.01 4.31
CA PHE A 169 -11.57 -14.10 4.92
C PHE A 169 -12.84 -14.78 5.47
N ARG A 170 -13.03 -16.09 5.28
CA ARG A 170 -14.29 -16.76 5.66
C ARG A 170 -14.61 -16.58 7.13
N TYR A 171 -13.60 -16.71 8.00
CA TYR A 171 -13.78 -16.52 9.44
C TYR A 171 -14.16 -15.07 9.78
N ALA A 172 -13.46 -14.09 9.20
CA ALA A 172 -13.73 -12.67 9.43
C ALA A 172 -15.14 -12.28 8.95
N LEU A 173 -15.57 -12.80 7.79
CA LEU A 173 -16.91 -12.55 7.25
C LEU A 173 -18.01 -13.19 8.12
N GLN A 174 -17.75 -14.35 8.72
CA GLN A 174 -18.73 -15.05 9.55
C GLN A 174 -18.83 -14.48 10.98
N ASN A 175 -17.71 -14.06 11.57
CA ASN A 175 -17.64 -13.72 13.00
C ASN A 175 -17.31 -12.24 13.28
N GLY A 176 -16.94 -11.47 12.26
CA GLY A 176 -16.48 -10.09 12.42
C GLY A 176 -15.04 -9.97 12.89
N LEU A 177 -14.51 -8.73 12.87
CA LEU A 177 -13.15 -8.41 13.30
C LEU A 177 -13.01 -8.44 14.84
N GLU A 178 -14.06 -8.09 15.58
CA GLU A 178 -14.06 -8.12 17.05
C GLU A 178 -13.77 -9.54 17.58
N ALA A 179 -14.36 -10.57 16.98
CA ALA A 179 -14.08 -11.95 17.34
C ALA A 179 -12.61 -12.35 17.10
N LEU A 180 -11.98 -11.81 16.04
CA LEU A 180 -10.55 -12.02 15.78
C LEU A 180 -9.69 -11.33 16.84
N VAL A 181 -10.05 -10.10 17.23
CA VAL A 181 -9.37 -9.36 18.30
C VAL A 181 -9.46 -10.10 19.63
N GLU A 182 -10.64 -10.59 20.02
CA GLU A 182 -10.82 -11.37 21.24
C GLU A 182 -9.95 -12.65 21.26
N GLN A 183 -9.83 -13.35 20.11
CA GLN A 183 -8.95 -14.51 20.02
C GLN A 183 -7.48 -14.15 20.24
N LEU A 184 -7.03 -13.02 19.72
CA LEU A 184 -5.66 -12.54 19.92
C LEU A 184 -5.41 -12.17 21.38
N GLU A 185 -6.37 -11.52 22.05
CA GLU A 185 -6.29 -11.20 23.47
C GLU A 185 -6.18 -12.45 24.35
N ARG A 186 -6.96 -13.50 24.05
CA ARG A 186 -6.84 -14.79 24.73
C ARG A 186 -5.47 -15.42 24.52
N LYS A 187 -4.93 -15.39 23.30
CA LYS A 187 -3.57 -15.90 23.01
C LYS A 187 -2.50 -15.12 23.76
N LEU A 188 -2.63 -13.80 23.84
CA LEU A 188 -1.70 -12.92 24.55
C LEU A 188 -1.66 -13.18 26.05
N THR A 189 -2.75 -13.65 26.66
CA THR A 189 -2.82 -13.94 28.12
C THR A 189 -1.81 -14.99 28.56
N TYR A 190 -1.53 -15.98 27.71
CA TYR A 190 -0.66 -17.12 28.03
C TYR A 190 0.65 -17.15 27.24
N GLU A 191 0.83 -16.25 26.27
CA GLU A 191 2.04 -16.21 25.47
C GLU A 191 3.19 -15.56 26.25
N THR A 192 4.29 -16.29 26.39
CA THR A 192 5.49 -15.82 27.10
C THR A 192 6.63 -15.48 26.15
N ALA A 193 6.63 -16.01 24.92
CA ALA A 193 7.68 -15.74 23.96
C ALA A 193 7.49 -14.34 23.37
N GLU A 194 8.46 -13.45 23.63
CA GLU A 194 8.45 -12.06 23.19
C GLU A 194 8.16 -11.91 21.70
N ARG A 195 8.84 -12.69 20.85
CA ARG A 195 8.61 -12.68 19.40
C ARG A 195 7.15 -12.94 19.03
N ARG A 196 6.48 -13.89 19.69
CA ARG A 196 5.07 -14.22 19.39
C ARG A 196 4.12 -13.19 19.99
N ARG A 197 4.42 -12.64 21.17
CA ARG A 197 3.67 -11.50 21.72
C ARG A 197 3.69 -10.30 20.78
N ASN A 198 4.86 -9.93 20.26
CA ASN A 198 4.99 -8.82 19.32
C ASN A 198 4.18 -9.07 18.03
N GLN A 199 4.15 -10.31 17.55
CA GLN A 199 3.31 -10.71 16.42
C GLN A 199 1.81 -10.57 16.72
N TYR A 200 1.33 -11.10 17.85
CA TYR A 200 -0.08 -10.99 18.22
C TYR A 200 -0.51 -9.55 18.50
N ASN A 201 0.36 -8.74 19.13
CA ASN A 201 0.12 -7.31 19.31
C ASN A 201 0.02 -6.59 17.96
N GLY A 202 0.96 -6.85 17.04
CA GLY A 202 0.91 -6.27 15.69
C GLY A 202 -0.38 -6.65 14.95
N MET A 203 -0.72 -7.95 14.94
CA MET A 203 -1.98 -8.43 14.35
C MET A 203 -3.21 -7.74 14.95
N LYS A 204 -3.25 -7.60 16.28
CA LYS A 204 -4.36 -6.98 16.99
C LYS A 204 -4.51 -5.51 16.60
N MET A 205 -3.41 -4.78 16.47
CA MET A 205 -3.41 -3.36 16.11
C MET A 205 -3.82 -3.12 14.65
N SER A 206 -3.57 -4.09 13.77
CA SER A 206 -3.94 -4.03 12.36
C SER A 206 -5.41 -4.35 12.06
N LEU A 207 -6.16 -4.85 13.06
CA LEU A 207 -7.59 -5.16 12.99
C LEU A 207 -8.42 -4.00 13.54
#